data_AF-A0A418V7E7-F1
#
_entry.id   AF-A0A418V7E7-F1
#
_cell.length_a   1.000
_cell.length_b   1.000
_cell.length_c   1.000
_cell.angle_alpha   90.00
_cell.angle_beta   90.00
_cell.angle_gamma   90.00
#
_symmetry.space_group_name_H-M   'P 1'
#
loop_
_entity.id
_entity.type
_entity.pdbx_description
1 polymer ?
#
loop_
_entity_poly.entity_id
_entity_poly.type
_entity_poly.pdbx_seq_one_letter_code
_entity_poly.pdbx_strand_id
1 'polypeptide(L)'
;MTPVLSLLATLSVLPSSDVSALELSVPAVTSPAAAVSSLDLAQARGTVTLTCRGTLTSRNIAANILVPAGATCLLNDVMVTGNVQVQSGASLTVRNANVQGFVSGRAGFRHLDVQGSIVQGEVRAEEGGSFNLNDSQVTGHVRVSRNTGPVRIAHATLNRDLECWSNRAAPTGTWLRVDGRQLGQCSRL
;
A
#
# COMPACT_ATOMS: atom_id res chain seq x y z
N MET A 1 54.01 -2.62 46.08
CA MET A 1 53.02 -1.80 46.79
C MET A 1 52.07 -1.23 45.74
N THR A 2 50.86 -1.80 45.64
CA THR A 2 49.70 -1.29 44.90
C THR A 2 49.14 -0.04 45.61
N PRO A 3 48.48 0.94 44.93
CA PRO A 3 47.09 0.78 44.45
C PRO A 3 46.84 1.34 43.02
N VAL A 4 45.98 0.75 42.19
CA VAL A 4 44.49 0.72 42.18
C VAL A 4 43.86 2.10 41.93
N LEU A 5 43.17 2.27 40.78
CA LEU A 5 41.78 2.77 40.59
C LEU A 5 41.60 3.15 39.11
N SER A 6 40.99 2.30 38.28
CA SER A 6 39.53 2.18 38.05
C SER A 6 38.92 3.42 37.39
N LEU A 7 38.92 3.40 36.05
CA LEU A 7 38.17 4.32 35.20
C LEU A 7 36.70 3.84 35.14
N LEU A 8 35.84 4.40 35.99
CA LEU A 8 34.40 4.20 35.92
C LEU A 8 33.79 5.22 34.95
N ALA A 9 33.20 4.70 33.87
CA ALA A 9 32.34 5.44 32.96
C ALA A 9 31.07 5.86 33.70
N THR A 10 30.85 7.17 33.84
CA THR A 10 29.61 7.72 34.37
C THR A 10 28.60 7.89 33.25
N LEU A 11 27.46 7.23 33.45
CA LEU A 11 26.23 7.30 32.68
C LEU A 11 25.66 8.73 32.75
N SER A 12 25.61 9.44 31.63
CA SER A 12 24.97 10.75 31.55
C SER A 12 23.45 10.58 31.42
N VAL A 13 22.77 10.62 32.56
CA VAL A 13 21.33 10.90 32.67
C VAL A 13 21.15 12.41 32.55
N LEU A 14 20.38 12.87 31.55
CA LEU A 14 19.93 14.25 31.49
C LEU A 14 18.46 14.36 31.97
N PRO A 15 18.14 15.45 32.69
CA PRO A 15 16.99 15.52 33.58
C PRO A 15 15.67 15.88 32.88
N SER A 16 14.61 15.21 33.31
CA SER A 16 13.21 15.62 33.17
C SER A 16 13.00 17.00 33.79
N SER A 17 12.56 17.97 32.99
CA SER A 17 12.17 19.29 33.47
C SER A 17 10.80 19.22 34.13
N ASP A 18 10.81 19.37 35.44
CA ASP A 18 9.69 19.79 36.28
C ASP A 18 9.02 21.05 35.73
N VAL A 19 7.70 21.04 35.66
CA VAL A 19 6.91 22.28 35.71
C VAL A 19 6.08 22.19 36.97
N SER A 20 6.51 22.97 37.96
CA SER A 20 5.86 23.15 39.26
C SER A 20 4.39 23.54 39.08
N ALA A 21 3.49 22.70 39.56
CA ALA A 21 2.11 23.08 39.82
C ALA A 21 1.99 23.49 41.29
N LEU A 22 1.57 24.74 41.50
CA LEU A 22 1.22 25.30 42.79
C LEU A 22 0.02 24.53 43.37
N GLU A 23 0.21 23.89 44.52
CA GLU A 23 -0.86 23.23 45.26
C GLU A 23 -1.82 24.26 45.88
N LEU A 24 -3.09 24.21 45.50
CA LEU A 24 -4.20 24.81 46.23
C LEU A 24 -5.03 23.67 46.82
N SER A 25 -4.94 23.54 48.14
CA SER A 25 -5.66 22.58 48.97
C SER A 25 -7.16 22.91 48.99
N VAL A 26 -8.01 21.93 48.66
CA VAL A 26 -9.47 22.01 48.89
C VAL A 26 -9.94 20.68 49.52
N PRO A 27 -10.69 20.71 50.64
CA PRO A 27 -11.05 19.51 51.38
C PRO A 27 -12.09 18.63 50.68
N ALA A 28 -11.99 17.33 50.97
CA ALA A 28 -12.84 16.26 50.48
C ALA A 28 -14.33 16.48 50.76
N VAL A 29 -15.16 16.32 49.73
CA VAL A 29 -16.62 16.23 49.87
C VAL A 29 -17.08 14.86 49.38
N THR A 30 -17.68 14.10 50.29
CA THR A 30 -18.32 12.80 50.06
C THR A 30 -19.66 12.98 49.35
N SER A 31 -19.86 12.27 48.23
CA SER A 31 -21.19 11.88 47.75
C SER A 31 -21.11 10.67 46.83
N PRO A 32 -21.81 9.56 47.13
CA PRO A 32 -22.02 8.46 46.20
C PRO A 32 -23.41 8.55 45.57
N ALA A 33 -23.51 8.61 44.24
CA ALA A 33 -24.58 7.97 43.46
C ALA A 33 -24.53 8.33 41.96
N ALA A 34 -24.54 7.26 41.15
CA ALA A 34 -25.26 7.10 39.89
C ALA A 34 -24.76 7.79 38.59
N ALA A 35 -24.01 7.01 37.80
CA ALA A 35 -24.25 6.63 36.40
C ALA A 35 -24.85 7.67 35.42
N VAL A 36 -24.09 8.00 34.37
CA VAL A 36 -24.13 7.29 33.07
C VAL A 36 -22.84 7.61 32.32
N SER A 37 -21.90 6.67 32.33
CA SER A 37 -20.78 6.72 31.39
C SER A 37 -21.35 6.41 30.01
N SER A 38 -21.59 7.45 29.21
CA SER A 38 -21.78 7.30 27.77
C SER A 38 -20.52 6.66 27.21
N LEU A 39 -20.57 5.34 27.03
CA LEU A 39 -19.64 4.59 26.22
C LEU A 39 -19.83 5.09 24.78
N ASP A 40 -19.11 6.14 24.42
CA ASP A 40 -18.84 6.45 23.02
C ASP A 40 -18.08 5.25 22.45
N LEU A 41 -18.85 4.30 21.93
CA LEU A 41 -18.40 3.31 20.97
C LEU A 41 -18.05 4.07 19.69
N ALA A 42 -16.95 4.81 19.72
CA ALA A 42 -16.21 5.18 18.53
C ALA A 42 -15.89 3.86 17.84
N GLN A 43 -16.73 3.49 16.88
CA GLN A 43 -16.49 2.32 16.05
C GLN A 43 -15.10 2.54 15.45
N ALA A 44 -14.15 1.73 15.89
CA ALA A 44 -12.90 1.58 15.19
C ALA A 44 -13.30 1.10 13.79
N ARG A 45 -13.39 2.04 12.83
CA ARG A 45 -13.41 1.73 11.41
C ARG A 45 -12.03 1.18 11.08
N GLY A 46 -11.78 -0.04 11.54
CA GLY A 46 -10.68 -0.84 11.07
C GLY A 46 -10.80 -0.89 9.56
N THR A 47 -9.70 -0.68 8.87
CA THR A 47 -9.66 -0.77 7.42
C THR A 47 -9.99 -2.22 7.07
N VAL A 48 -11.24 -2.48 6.66
CA VAL A 48 -11.71 -3.83 6.35
C VAL A 48 -10.84 -4.37 5.22
N THR A 49 -10.22 -5.52 5.43
CA THR A 49 -9.35 -6.17 4.45
C THR A 49 -9.88 -7.56 4.13
N LEU A 50 -10.27 -7.75 2.87
CA LEU A 50 -10.72 -9.01 2.30
C LEU A 50 -9.50 -9.77 1.77
N THR A 51 -9.33 -11.02 2.19
CA THR A 51 -8.30 -11.89 1.62
C THR A 51 -8.84 -12.60 0.37
N CYS A 52 -8.18 -12.46 -0.77
CA CYS A 52 -8.56 -13.13 -2.01
C CYS A 52 -7.64 -14.32 -2.31
N ARG A 53 -8.19 -15.53 -2.40
CA ARG A 53 -7.47 -16.78 -2.76
C ARG A 53 -8.06 -17.49 -3.99
N GLY A 54 -8.87 -16.79 -4.77
CA GLY A 54 -9.58 -17.38 -5.90
C GLY A 54 -10.22 -16.28 -6.75
N THR A 55 -11.43 -16.51 -7.21
CA THR A 55 -12.11 -15.59 -8.13
C THR A 55 -13.18 -14.78 -7.42
N LEU A 56 -13.20 -13.47 -7.66
CA LEU A 56 -14.26 -12.56 -7.25
C LEU A 56 -14.89 -11.98 -8.52
N THR A 57 -16.19 -12.20 -8.70
CA THR A 57 -16.93 -11.73 -9.87
C THR A 57 -18.13 -10.88 -9.51
N SER A 58 -18.44 -9.89 -10.36
CA SER A 58 -19.71 -9.15 -10.39
C SER A 58 -20.18 -8.61 -9.04
N ARG A 59 -19.28 -7.98 -8.29
CA ARG A 59 -19.57 -7.48 -6.93
C ARG A 59 -18.85 -6.18 -6.59
N ASN A 60 -19.47 -5.45 -5.67
CA ASN A 60 -18.87 -4.28 -5.04
C ASN A 60 -18.17 -4.68 -3.73
N ILE A 61 -16.91 -4.28 -3.58
CA ILE A 61 -16.04 -4.61 -2.45
C ILE A 61 -15.66 -3.29 -1.78
N ALA A 62 -16.37 -2.98 -0.69
CA ALA A 62 -16.09 -1.83 0.18
C ALA A 62 -14.99 -2.16 1.20
N ALA A 63 -13.87 -2.71 0.73
CA ALA A 63 -12.76 -3.18 1.55
C ALA A 63 -11.44 -3.12 0.74
N ASN A 64 -10.31 -3.15 1.44
CA ASN A 64 -9.03 -3.48 0.82
C ASN A 64 -9.01 -4.95 0.42
N ILE A 65 -8.24 -5.29 -0.61
CA ILE A 65 -8.02 -6.68 -1.04
C ILE A 65 -6.55 -7.03 -0.79
N LEU A 66 -6.33 -8.13 -0.09
CA LEU A 66 -5.02 -8.74 0.11
C LEU A 66 -4.98 -10.08 -0.63
N VAL A 67 -4.08 -10.23 -1.59
CA VAL A 67 -3.76 -11.52 -2.19
C VAL A 67 -2.59 -12.12 -1.40
N PRO A 68 -2.80 -13.17 -0.60
CA PRO A 68 -1.78 -13.71 0.27
C PRO A 68 -0.68 -14.41 -0.54
N ALA A 69 0.47 -14.64 0.11
CA ALA A 69 1.64 -15.17 -0.57
C ALA A 69 1.35 -16.50 -1.29
N GLY A 70 1.86 -16.65 -2.51
CA GLY A 70 1.66 -17.83 -3.36
C GLY A 70 0.23 -18.06 -3.88
N ALA A 71 -0.75 -17.23 -3.50
CA ALA A 71 -2.13 -17.39 -3.94
C ALA A 71 -2.37 -16.72 -5.29
N THR A 72 -3.42 -17.17 -5.97
CA THR A 72 -3.92 -16.54 -7.20
C THR A 72 -5.27 -15.89 -6.91
N CYS A 73 -5.42 -14.64 -7.35
CA CYS A 73 -6.67 -13.91 -7.28
C CYS A 73 -7.07 -13.43 -8.67
N LEU A 74 -8.32 -13.69 -9.06
CA LEU A 74 -8.95 -13.13 -10.24
C LEU A 74 -10.07 -12.18 -9.82
N LEU A 75 -9.93 -10.91 -10.15
CA LEU A 75 -10.95 -9.89 -10.00
C LEU A 75 -11.59 -9.66 -11.36
N ASN A 76 -12.87 -10.00 -11.54
CA ASN A 76 -13.54 -9.90 -12.83
C ASN A 76 -14.89 -9.17 -12.71
N ASP A 77 -15.05 -8.06 -13.42
CA ASP A 77 -16.28 -7.23 -13.35
C ASP A 77 -16.59 -6.78 -11.91
N VAL A 78 -15.58 -6.31 -11.18
CA VAL A 78 -15.73 -5.87 -9.77
C VAL A 78 -15.47 -4.39 -9.59
N MET A 79 -16.11 -3.82 -8.56
CA MET A 79 -15.80 -2.48 -8.06
C MET A 79 -15.12 -2.61 -6.70
N VAL A 80 -13.94 -2.00 -6.55
CA VAL A 80 -13.15 -2.04 -5.32
C VAL A 80 -12.95 -0.61 -4.83
N THR A 81 -13.55 -0.28 -3.68
CA THR A 81 -13.36 1.03 -3.05
C THR A 81 -12.00 1.14 -2.35
N GLY A 82 -11.45 0.00 -1.91
CA GLY A 82 -10.16 -0.05 -1.23
C GLY A 82 -8.96 -0.24 -2.16
N ASN A 83 -7.83 -0.55 -1.54
CA ASN A 83 -6.56 -0.83 -2.21
C ASN A 83 -6.41 -2.33 -2.47
N VAL A 84 -5.66 -2.69 -3.51
CA VAL A 84 -5.32 -4.09 -3.82
C VAL A 84 -3.84 -4.30 -3.59
N GLN A 85 -3.50 -5.23 -2.70
CA GLN A 85 -2.12 -5.56 -2.38
C GLN A 85 -1.81 -7.04 -2.66
N VAL A 86 -0.77 -7.28 -3.45
CA VAL A 86 -0.34 -8.61 -3.89
C VAL A 86 0.95 -8.98 -3.17
N GLN A 87 0.93 -10.07 -2.42
CA GLN A 87 2.09 -10.52 -1.64
C GLN A 87 3.09 -11.30 -2.51
N SER A 88 4.23 -11.67 -1.90
CA SER A 88 5.28 -12.45 -2.56
C SER A 88 4.76 -13.79 -3.10
N GLY A 89 5.21 -14.19 -4.29
CA GLY A 89 4.77 -15.39 -5.00
C GLY A 89 3.32 -15.37 -5.49
N ALA A 90 2.54 -14.34 -5.13
CA ALA A 90 1.13 -14.27 -5.48
C ALA A 90 0.92 -13.78 -6.92
N SER A 91 -0.23 -14.11 -7.48
CA SER A 91 -0.65 -13.71 -8.82
C SER A 91 -1.99 -12.99 -8.77
N LEU A 92 -2.09 -11.84 -9.41
CA LEU A 92 -3.33 -11.07 -9.52
C LEU A 92 -3.66 -10.85 -10.99
N THR A 93 -4.89 -11.15 -11.37
CA THR A 93 -5.47 -10.75 -12.64
C THR A 93 -6.70 -9.89 -12.35
N VAL A 94 -6.73 -8.69 -12.90
CA VAL A 94 -7.83 -7.73 -12.79
C VAL A 94 -8.41 -7.52 -14.18
N ARG A 95 -9.69 -7.82 -14.35
CA ARG A 95 -10.42 -7.74 -15.61
C ARG A 95 -11.69 -6.94 -15.43
N ASN A 96 -11.91 -5.97 -16.33
CA ASN A 96 -13.14 -5.17 -16.37
C ASN A 96 -13.51 -4.57 -15.01
N ALA A 97 -12.51 -4.15 -14.23
CA ALA A 97 -12.72 -3.71 -12.86
C ALA A 97 -12.55 -2.20 -12.70
N ASN A 98 -13.20 -1.65 -11.68
CA ASN A 98 -12.98 -0.29 -11.23
C ASN A 98 -12.34 -0.33 -9.83
N VAL A 99 -11.07 0.08 -9.72
CA VAL A 99 -10.34 0.15 -8.47
C VAL A 99 -10.16 1.62 -8.10
N GLN A 100 -10.83 2.06 -7.04
CA GLN A 100 -10.74 3.45 -6.56
C GLN A 100 -9.44 3.71 -5.80
N GLY A 101 -8.88 2.67 -5.17
CA GLY A 101 -7.59 2.73 -4.50
C GLY A 101 -6.40 2.52 -5.44
N PHE A 102 -5.26 2.17 -4.84
CA PHE A 102 -4.06 1.79 -5.56
C PHE A 102 -3.94 0.27 -5.74
N VAL A 103 -3.17 -0.15 -6.74
CA VAL A 103 -2.80 -1.55 -6.96
C VAL A 103 -1.29 -1.69 -6.75
N SER A 104 -0.88 -2.50 -5.78
CA SER A 104 0.54 -2.65 -5.43
C SER A 104 0.95 -4.12 -5.32
N GLY A 105 1.95 -4.48 -6.12
CA GLY A 105 2.72 -5.71 -5.98
C GLY A 105 3.88 -5.52 -5.00
N ARG A 106 3.91 -6.31 -3.92
CA ARG A 106 5.05 -6.37 -3.00
C ARG A 106 6.19 -7.15 -3.63
N ALA A 107 7.42 -6.84 -3.24
CA ALA A 107 8.62 -7.57 -3.66
C ALA A 107 8.40 -9.10 -3.65
N GLY A 108 8.71 -9.73 -4.78
CA GLY A 108 8.56 -11.15 -5.03
C GLY A 108 7.22 -11.59 -5.62
N PHE A 109 6.26 -10.71 -5.92
CA PHE A 109 5.01 -11.12 -6.60
C PHE A 109 5.30 -11.83 -7.92
N ARG A 110 4.50 -12.82 -8.30
CA ARG A 110 4.76 -13.65 -9.50
C ARG A 110 4.22 -13.02 -10.77
N HIS A 111 2.99 -12.53 -10.72
CA HIS A 111 2.28 -11.99 -11.87
C HIS A 111 1.26 -10.93 -11.44
N LEU A 112 1.22 -9.82 -12.17
CA LEU A 112 0.24 -8.75 -11.97
C LEU A 112 -0.26 -8.31 -13.34
N ASP A 113 -1.52 -8.63 -13.64
CA ASP A 113 -2.18 -8.35 -14.90
C ASP A 113 -3.42 -7.48 -14.67
N VAL A 114 -3.46 -6.32 -15.31
CA VAL A 114 -4.58 -5.37 -15.27
C VAL A 114 -5.06 -5.15 -16.69
N GLN A 115 -6.28 -5.59 -16.97
CA GLN A 115 -6.87 -5.60 -18.30
C GLN A 115 -8.27 -4.96 -18.30
N GLY A 116 -8.58 -4.11 -19.27
CA GLY A 116 -9.94 -3.57 -19.43
C GLY A 116 -10.41 -2.75 -18.24
N SER A 117 -9.52 -2.19 -17.43
CA SER A 117 -9.83 -1.71 -16.08
C SER A 117 -9.53 -0.23 -15.87
N ILE A 118 -10.17 0.37 -14.87
CA ILE A 118 -9.92 1.74 -14.43
C ILE A 118 -9.32 1.68 -13.02
N VAL A 119 -8.10 2.19 -12.86
CA VAL A 119 -7.44 2.35 -11.57
C VAL A 119 -7.29 3.84 -11.27
N GLN A 120 -7.99 4.31 -10.23
CA GLN A 120 -7.95 5.73 -9.86
C GLN A 120 -6.68 6.09 -9.09
N GLY A 121 -6.10 5.14 -8.35
CA GLY A 121 -4.85 5.32 -7.63
C GLY A 121 -3.60 5.02 -8.46
N GLU A 122 -2.47 4.92 -7.75
CA GLU A 122 -1.18 4.48 -8.30
C GLU A 122 -1.20 2.98 -8.63
N VAL A 123 -0.46 2.60 -9.67
CA VAL A 123 -0.09 1.20 -9.92
C VAL A 123 1.40 1.02 -9.69
N ARG A 124 1.75 0.18 -8.72
CA ARG A 124 3.15 -0.10 -8.35
C ARG A 124 3.47 -1.58 -8.52
N ALA A 125 4.42 -1.86 -9.40
CA ALA A 125 4.95 -3.19 -9.66
C ALA A 125 6.47 -3.17 -9.48
N GLU A 126 6.94 -3.47 -8.27
CA GLU A 126 8.35 -3.38 -7.90
C GLU A 126 8.90 -4.72 -7.42
N GLU A 127 10.12 -5.04 -7.86
CA GLU A 127 10.88 -6.21 -7.40
C GLU A 127 10.12 -7.54 -7.57
N GLY A 128 9.31 -7.67 -8.63
CA GLY A 128 8.47 -8.84 -8.86
C GLY A 128 8.79 -9.62 -10.14
N GLY A 129 7.79 -10.36 -10.59
CA GLY A 129 7.81 -11.21 -11.76
C GLY A 129 7.36 -10.46 -13.01
N SER A 130 6.23 -10.85 -13.57
CA SER A 130 5.68 -10.25 -14.80
C SER A 130 4.60 -9.22 -14.50
N PHE A 131 4.56 -8.15 -15.31
CA PHE A 131 3.56 -7.09 -15.22
C PHE A 131 2.93 -6.83 -16.60
N ASN A 132 1.61 -6.81 -16.65
CA ASN A 132 0.86 -6.43 -17.84
C ASN A 132 -0.20 -5.39 -17.48
N LEU A 133 -0.19 -4.27 -18.20
CA LEU A 133 -1.24 -3.25 -18.16
C LEU A 133 -1.75 -3.06 -19.58
N ASN A 134 -3.01 -3.43 -19.81
CA ASN A 134 -3.58 -3.46 -21.15
C ASN A 134 -5.03 -2.95 -21.17
N ASP A 135 -5.44 -2.23 -22.21
CA ASP A 135 -6.83 -1.73 -22.38
C ASP A 135 -7.36 -1.02 -21.12
N SER A 136 -6.52 -0.22 -20.45
CA SER A 136 -6.80 0.27 -19.10
C SER A 136 -6.51 1.76 -18.95
N GLN A 137 -7.18 2.40 -17.98
CA GLN A 137 -6.91 3.78 -17.58
C GLN A 137 -6.33 3.80 -16.16
N VAL A 138 -5.24 4.54 -15.97
CA VAL A 138 -4.65 4.79 -14.65
C VAL A 138 -4.58 6.29 -14.39
N THR A 139 -5.29 6.75 -13.37
CA THR A 139 -5.32 8.17 -13.00
C THR A 139 -4.11 8.56 -12.15
N GLY A 140 -3.54 7.63 -11.38
CA GLY A 140 -2.31 7.82 -10.62
C GLY A 140 -1.04 7.55 -11.43
N HIS A 141 0.10 7.57 -10.73
CA HIS A 141 1.39 7.20 -11.33
C HIS A 141 1.45 5.70 -11.64
N VAL A 142 2.25 5.33 -12.63
CA VAL A 142 2.60 3.93 -12.88
C VAL A 142 4.09 3.76 -12.68
N ARG A 143 4.46 2.98 -11.67
CA ARG A 143 5.86 2.69 -11.34
C ARG A 143 6.14 1.20 -11.50
N VAL A 144 7.07 0.88 -12.38
CA VAL A 144 7.46 -0.49 -12.70
C VAL A 144 8.97 -0.63 -12.62
N SER A 145 9.49 -1.22 -11.55
CA SER A 145 10.93 -1.32 -11.37
C SER A 145 11.42 -2.66 -10.89
N ARG A 146 12.65 -3.03 -11.29
CA ARG A 146 13.35 -4.23 -10.79
C ARG A 146 12.57 -5.53 -10.98
N ASN A 147 11.72 -5.61 -11.99
CA ASN A 147 10.98 -6.83 -12.30
C ASN A 147 11.83 -7.80 -13.13
N THR A 148 11.69 -9.08 -12.82
CA THR A 148 12.47 -10.17 -13.43
C THR A 148 11.80 -10.74 -14.68
N GLY A 149 10.47 -10.65 -14.76
CA GLY A 149 9.65 -11.10 -15.88
C GLY A 149 9.41 -10.02 -16.93
N PRO A 150 8.67 -10.35 -18.00
CA PRO A 150 8.27 -9.39 -19.02
C PRO A 150 7.36 -8.31 -18.43
N VAL A 151 7.56 -7.08 -18.91
CA VAL A 151 6.75 -5.91 -18.61
C VAL A 151 6.10 -5.45 -19.91
N ARG A 152 4.77 -5.39 -19.94
CA ARG A 152 4.01 -4.88 -21.08
C ARG A 152 3.02 -3.82 -20.63
N ILE A 153 3.03 -2.68 -21.32
CA ILE A 153 2.13 -1.55 -21.09
C ILE A 153 1.62 -1.11 -22.45
N ALA A 154 0.37 -1.42 -22.79
CA ALA A 154 -0.17 -1.15 -24.12
C ALA A 154 -1.66 -0.79 -24.06
N HIS A 155 -2.15 -0.08 -25.08
CA HIS A 155 -3.56 0.31 -25.17
C HIS A 155 -4.08 0.96 -23.88
N ALA A 156 -3.27 1.83 -23.28
CA ALA A 156 -3.54 2.39 -21.97
C ALA A 156 -3.45 3.92 -21.97
N THR A 157 -4.25 4.55 -21.12
CA THR A 157 -4.19 5.99 -20.84
C THR A 157 -3.69 6.20 -19.42
N LEU A 158 -2.55 6.86 -19.28
CA LEU A 158 -1.91 7.16 -18.00
C LEU A 158 -1.92 8.67 -17.77
N ASN A 159 -2.61 9.13 -16.73
CA ASN A 159 -2.82 10.57 -16.52
C ASN A 159 -1.63 11.23 -15.78
N ARG A 160 -0.65 10.45 -15.34
CA ARG A 160 0.52 10.89 -14.56
C ARG A 160 1.80 10.25 -15.11
N ASP A 161 2.91 10.48 -14.44
CA ASP A 161 4.22 9.97 -14.86
C ASP A 161 4.23 8.44 -14.93
N LEU A 162 4.88 7.93 -15.98
CA LEU A 162 5.22 6.53 -16.18
C LEU A 162 6.72 6.34 -15.92
N GLU A 163 7.01 5.43 -15.00
CA GLU A 163 8.27 5.35 -14.30
C GLU A 163 8.83 3.93 -14.38
N CYS A 164 9.84 3.68 -15.24
CA CYS A 164 10.37 2.33 -15.42
C CYS A 164 11.89 2.24 -15.26
N TRP A 165 12.35 1.48 -14.26
CA TRP A 165 13.79 1.35 -13.98
C TRP A 165 14.22 -0.08 -13.67
N SER A 166 15.38 -0.46 -14.20
CA SER A 166 16.09 -1.69 -13.84
C SER A 166 15.25 -2.98 -13.97
N ASN A 167 14.20 -2.98 -14.80
CA ASN A 167 13.52 -4.21 -15.17
C ASN A 167 14.47 -5.03 -16.04
N ARG A 168 14.51 -6.35 -15.83
CA ARG A 168 15.45 -7.25 -16.52
C ARG A 168 15.32 -7.14 -18.04
N ALA A 169 14.09 -7.11 -18.54
CA ALA A 169 13.79 -6.77 -19.92
C ALA A 169 13.24 -5.34 -19.97
N ALA A 170 13.58 -4.59 -21.02
CA ALA A 170 12.97 -3.29 -21.25
C ALA A 170 11.44 -3.46 -21.41
N PRO A 171 10.62 -2.59 -20.80
CA PRO A 171 9.18 -2.60 -21.01
C PRO A 171 8.83 -2.48 -22.50
N THR A 172 7.78 -3.19 -22.91
CA THR A 172 7.25 -3.16 -24.28
C THR A 172 5.84 -2.60 -24.27
N GLY A 173 5.40 -2.06 -25.40
CA GLY A 173 4.12 -1.38 -25.47
C GLY A 173 3.79 -0.83 -26.85
N THR A 174 2.50 -0.63 -27.09
CA THR A 174 1.96 0.07 -28.27
C THR A 174 0.70 0.80 -27.84
N TRP A 175 0.34 1.88 -28.54
CA TRP A 175 -0.91 2.61 -28.27
C TRP A 175 -1.02 3.08 -26.81
N LEU A 176 0.06 3.70 -26.34
CA LEU A 176 0.16 4.23 -24.99
C LEU A 176 0.01 5.76 -25.03
N ARG A 177 -0.90 6.30 -24.23
CA ARG A 177 -1.01 7.74 -23.98
C ARG A 177 -0.56 8.02 -22.56
N VAL A 178 0.46 8.86 -22.41
CA VAL A 178 0.93 9.32 -21.10
C VAL A 178 0.81 10.85 -21.08
N ASP A 179 -0.01 11.38 -20.17
CA ASP A 179 -0.15 12.84 -20.02
C ASP A 179 0.99 13.43 -19.17
N GLY A 180 1.65 12.60 -18.34
CA GLY A 180 2.85 12.96 -17.59
C GLY A 180 4.15 12.64 -18.34
N ARG A 181 5.25 12.52 -17.58
CA ARG A 181 6.57 12.18 -18.12
C ARG A 181 6.74 10.66 -18.22
N GLN A 182 7.44 10.21 -19.27
CA GLN A 182 7.93 8.84 -19.38
C GLN A 182 9.42 8.79 -19.01
N LEU A 183 9.77 8.01 -17.99
CA LEU A 183 11.09 7.99 -17.38
C LEU A 183 11.75 6.60 -17.46
N GLY A 184 13.08 6.60 -17.65
CA GLY A 184 13.89 5.39 -17.67
C GLY A 184 13.65 4.52 -18.91
N GLN A 185 13.48 3.21 -18.71
CA GLN A 185 13.41 2.22 -19.79
C GLN A 185 12.17 2.38 -20.70
N CYS A 186 11.12 3.05 -20.22
CA CYS A 186 9.88 3.30 -20.98
C CYS A 186 9.81 4.71 -21.59
N SER A 187 10.91 5.47 -21.60
CA SER A 187 10.99 6.80 -22.24
C SER A 187 10.79 6.79 -23.76
N ARG A 188 10.69 5.61 -24.38
CA ARG A 188 10.52 5.41 -25.84
C ARG A 188 9.25 4.63 -26.21
N LEU A 189 8.32 4.44 -25.26
CA LEU A 189 7.06 3.72 -25.47
C LEU A 189 5.94 4.62 -26.00
#